data_AF-A2EC57-F1
#
_entry.id   AF-A2EC57-F1
#
_cell.length_a   1.000
_cell.length_b   1.000
_cell.length_c   1.000
_cell.angle_alpha   90.00
_cell.angle_beta   90.00
_cell.angle_gamma   90.00
#
_symmetry.space_group_name_H-M   'P 1'
#
loop_
_entity.id
_entity.type
_entity.pdbx_description
1 polymer ?
#
loop_
_entity_poly.entity_id
_entity_poly.type
_entity_poly.pdbx_seq_one_letter_code
_entity_poly.pdbx_strand_id
1 'polypeptide(L)'
;MYIARKFRKLDEPDYEEMNSIWAETMKVQEPLVVFPDFFDTIIESFKEDSEIFIYTCEHFNKSENIVPAEFNELPTLTKIATFVSCFKNIFTLDELHTFLLDLNISLERIKQRFTHKQYIQYITIIHIYSRILQSIGEYEVTKYSFPLSKMFTQALIPQDSKIFTSFTVNFETIYISPCFIIDKEKNKTPAFIKLLSDGTFRIFDVVEANVINILNPSKYTVIQDDCILEIFLGGITPEFSIEFPNKRAAEIVLGIYISDTPIGFNHVTTFLSSISSLNNIEKFFKNVQYVLPPEVNSNLDQIISSNGCQLLFYAMLLPPEETKISDKNALFFVSLIGNKIYPFYRCIIENNLEELQSNNIILRQNSLLTTVTSCLLKEIGKTFLANIVLKLNAIVNNTSANFQSNDMDMEQAISFAQNVFHPTFNAIVNSVSYLPNPIKSILRCFFIRALNHCVNEVGPIIVIPNLFLLRFVFPEFTAQNKENMKFISKISQSIMNVFYFHGWEADRSPPELVKLNEKYVYPLFASIPKFIQDLITVSDNDLLGPIPCPGDIKINLIDYFSPAAERFTSLNLESANSYVQDSFDLVSITQMIEESTFDIHESCEGVVFE
;
A
#
# COMPACT_ATOMS: atom_id res chain seq x y z
N MET A 1 -27.67 13.05 -4.99
CA MET A 1 -26.50 13.61 -4.26
C MET A 1 -25.24 13.22 -4.99
N TYR A 2 -24.36 14.17 -5.28
CA TYR A 2 -23.04 13.90 -5.88
C TYR A 2 -21.99 14.87 -5.34
N ILE A 3 -20.72 14.48 -5.44
CA ILE A 3 -19.57 15.37 -5.23
C ILE A 3 -19.00 15.77 -6.59
N ALA A 4 -18.97 17.07 -6.87
CA ALA A 4 -18.24 17.61 -8.01
C ALA A 4 -16.76 17.75 -7.66
N ARG A 5 -15.88 17.18 -8.49
CA ARG A 5 -14.43 17.35 -8.37
C ARG A 5 -14.06 18.81 -8.68
N LYS A 6 -13.37 19.48 -7.76
CA LYS A 6 -12.88 20.86 -7.97
C LYS A 6 -11.39 20.87 -8.22
N PHE A 7 -10.96 21.65 -9.22
CA PHE A 7 -9.54 21.91 -9.44
C PHE A 7 -9.06 22.93 -8.45
N ARG A 8 -7.89 22.69 -7.86
CA ARG A 8 -7.22 23.66 -7.02
C ARG A 8 -6.86 24.88 -7.86
N LYS A 9 -7.11 26.06 -7.31
CA LYS A 9 -6.59 27.30 -7.88
C LYS A 9 -5.09 27.37 -7.60
N LEU A 10 -4.28 27.20 -8.64
CA LEU A 10 -2.84 27.34 -8.56
C LEU A 10 -2.45 28.80 -8.82
N ASP A 11 -1.46 29.29 -8.10
CA ASP A 11 -0.87 30.60 -8.38
C ASP A 11 -0.15 30.55 -9.72
N GLU A 12 -0.26 31.62 -10.51
CA GLU A 12 0.53 31.74 -11.74
C GLU A 12 2.02 31.74 -11.37
N PRO A 13 2.80 30.82 -11.94
CA PRO A 13 4.21 30.72 -11.63
C PRO A 13 4.99 31.82 -12.36
N ASP A 14 6.13 32.20 -11.78
CA ASP A 14 7.08 33.07 -12.46
C ASP A 14 7.66 32.34 -13.67
N TYR A 15 7.24 32.73 -14.88
CA TYR A 15 7.63 32.07 -16.11
C TYR A 15 9.11 32.26 -16.45
N GLU A 16 9.73 33.40 -16.09
CA GLU A 16 11.16 33.61 -16.32
C GLU A 16 11.98 32.64 -15.47
N GLU A 17 11.64 32.55 -14.19
CA GLU A 17 12.26 31.60 -13.27
C GLU A 17 12.03 30.15 -13.69
N MET A 18 10.79 29.80 -14.05
CA MET A 18 10.42 28.46 -14.53
C MET A 18 11.24 28.06 -15.76
N ASN A 19 11.34 28.93 -16.76
CA ASN A 19 12.10 28.68 -17.99
C ASN A 19 13.59 28.44 -17.68
N SER A 20 14.18 29.24 -16.78
CA SER A 20 15.56 29.06 -16.34
C SER A 20 15.79 27.72 -15.64
N ILE A 21 14.88 27.33 -14.73
CA ILE A 21 14.97 26.08 -13.98
C ILE A 21 14.85 24.87 -14.93
N TRP A 22 13.94 24.90 -15.90
CA TRP A 22 13.80 23.80 -16.86
C TRP A 22 14.96 23.71 -17.84
N ALA A 23 15.55 24.83 -18.26
CA ALA A 23 16.79 24.82 -19.04
C ALA A 23 17.93 24.09 -18.30
N GLU A 24 18.10 24.40 -17.01
CA GLU A 24 19.09 23.73 -16.16
C GLU A 24 18.79 22.23 -16.01
N THR A 25 17.52 21.86 -15.82
CA THR A 25 17.06 20.47 -15.67
C THR A 25 17.30 19.64 -16.94
N MET A 26 17.12 20.27 -18.10
CA MET A 26 17.40 19.70 -19.41
C MET A 26 18.88 19.75 -19.78
N LYS A 27 19.74 20.33 -18.92
CA LYS A 27 21.19 20.49 -19.10
C LYS A 27 21.56 21.29 -20.36
N VAL A 28 20.81 22.36 -20.63
CA VAL A 28 21.00 23.26 -21.77
C VAL A 28 21.27 24.68 -21.28
N GLN A 29 22.00 25.47 -22.08
CA GLN A 29 22.39 26.85 -21.71
C GLN A 29 21.25 27.86 -21.85
N GLU A 30 20.33 27.62 -22.78
CA GLU A 30 19.16 28.48 -23.04
C GLU A 30 17.87 27.65 -22.98
N PRO A 31 16.72 28.26 -22.60
CA PRO A 31 15.44 27.57 -22.55
C PRO A 31 15.01 27.07 -23.94
N LEU A 32 15.00 25.74 -24.12
CA LEU A 32 14.45 25.09 -25.32
C LEU A 32 12.91 24.99 -25.29
N VAL A 33 12.34 25.02 -24.08
CA VAL A 33 10.91 25.08 -23.82
C VAL A 33 10.61 26.41 -23.14
N VAL A 34 9.62 27.14 -23.65
CA VAL A 34 9.30 28.50 -23.19
C VAL A 34 7.84 28.55 -22.76
N PHE A 35 7.64 28.71 -21.46
CA PHE A 35 6.34 28.97 -20.86
C PHE A 35 6.00 30.46 -20.94
N PRO A 36 4.71 30.83 -21.11
CA PRO A 36 3.54 29.95 -21.05
C PRO A 36 3.16 29.22 -22.35
N ASP A 37 3.65 29.64 -23.52
CA ASP A 37 3.23 29.12 -24.84
C ASP A 37 3.36 27.59 -24.97
N PHE A 38 4.39 27.02 -24.34
CA PHE A 38 4.60 25.57 -24.34
C PHE A 38 3.48 24.79 -23.64
N PHE A 39 2.76 25.38 -22.68
CA PHE A 39 1.57 24.74 -22.11
C PHE A 39 0.48 24.54 -23.15
N ASP A 40 0.23 25.54 -23.99
CA ASP A 40 -0.81 25.46 -25.03
C ASP A 40 -0.41 24.45 -26.10
N THR A 41 0.88 24.39 -26.44
CA THR A 41 1.45 23.37 -27.34
C THR A 41 1.18 21.95 -26.83
N ILE A 42 1.34 21.71 -25.52
CA ILE A 42 1.06 20.40 -24.91
C ILE A 42 -0.44 20.07 -25.00
N ILE A 43 -1.31 21.03 -24.69
CA ILE A 43 -2.77 20.84 -24.71
C ILE A 43 -3.26 20.55 -26.12
N GLU A 44 -2.78 21.29 -27.12
CA GLU A 44 -3.12 21.07 -28.53
C GLU A 44 -2.69 19.67 -28.98
N SER A 45 -1.44 19.27 -28.68
CA SER A 45 -0.95 17.94 -29.03
C SER A 45 -1.72 16.81 -28.34
N PHE A 46 -2.17 17.00 -27.10
CA PHE A 46 -3.01 16.02 -26.41
C PHE A 46 -4.41 15.90 -27.04
N LYS A 47 -4.98 17.01 -27.53
CA LYS A 47 -6.31 17.03 -28.18
C LYS A 47 -6.31 16.46 -29.58
N GLU A 48 -5.18 16.53 -30.29
CA GLU A 48 -5.02 15.93 -31.61
C GLU A 48 -5.17 14.41 -31.55
N ASP A 49 -4.45 13.75 -30.62
CA ASP A 49 -4.59 12.32 -30.36
C ASP A 49 -4.12 11.97 -28.93
N SER A 50 -5.08 11.85 -28.00
CA SER A 50 -4.78 11.64 -26.58
C SER A 50 -4.14 10.28 -26.30
N GLU A 51 -4.48 9.24 -27.07
CA GLU A 51 -3.96 7.88 -26.87
C GLU A 51 -2.52 7.76 -27.38
N ILE A 52 -2.24 8.31 -28.57
CA ILE A 52 -0.87 8.40 -29.11
C ILE A 52 0.01 9.29 -28.22
N PHE A 53 -0.54 10.40 -27.70
CA PHE A 53 0.18 11.29 -26.80
C PHE A 53 0.72 10.55 -25.57
N ILE A 54 -0.17 9.84 -24.86
CA ILE A 54 0.18 9.08 -23.65
C ILE A 54 1.18 7.99 -24.00
N TYR A 55 0.89 7.18 -25.03
CA TYR A 55 1.76 6.09 -25.46
C TYR A 55 3.18 6.56 -25.80
N THR A 56 3.30 7.69 -26.51
CA THR A 56 4.60 8.22 -26.94
C THR A 56 5.41 8.71 -25.75
N CYS A 57 4.79 9.43 -24.81
CA CYS A 57 5.46 9.89 -23.59
C CYS A 57 5.91 8.70 -22.71
N GLU A 58 5.06 7.68 -22.53
CA GLU A 58 5.43 6.46 -21.79
C GLU A 58 6.61 5.73 -22.44
N HIS A 59 6.65 5.66 -23.78
CA HIS A 59 7.73 5.01 -24.50
C HIS A 59 9.06 5.76 -24.32
N PHE A 60 9.05 7.10 -24.42
CA PHE A 60 10.23 7.94 -24.22
C PHE A 60 10.77 7.91 -22.78
N ASN A 61 9.92 7.66 -21.79
CA ASN A 61 10.35 7.51 -20.40
C ASN A 61 11.23 6.26 -20.16
N LYS A 62 11.24 5.30 -21.09
CA LYS A 62 12.01 4.05 -20.98
C LYS A 62 13.45 4.16 -21.51
N SER A 63 13.77 5.17 -22.31
CA SER A 63 15.11 5.35 -22.88
C SER A 63 16.01 6.29 -22.04
N GLU A 64 17.33 6.08 -22.11
CA GLU A 64 18.35 7.00 -21.59
C GLU A 64 18.41 8.27 -22.45
N ASN A 65 17.32 9.04 -22.47
CA ASN A 65 17.24 10.22 -23.32
C ASN A 65 18.07 11.35 -22.71
N ILE A 66 19.19 11.65 -23.35
CA ILE A 66 19.83 12.96 -23.32
C ILE A 66 19.06 13.84 -24.31
N VAL A 67 18.80 15.10 -23.96
CA VAL A 67 18.16 16.05 -24.88
C VAL A 67 19.01 16.15 -26.15
N PRO A 68 18.48 15.82 -27.34
CA PRO A 68 19.28 15.79 -28.57
C PRO A 68 19.65 17.20 -29.01
N ALA A 69 20.80 17.35 -29.67
CA ALA A 69 21.29 18.64 -30.15
C ALA A 69 20.31 19.32 -31.15
N GLU A 70 19.57 18.51 -31.89
CA GLU A 70 18.56 18.93 -32.88
C GLU A 70 17.14 19.04 -32.31
N PHE A 71 16.99 19.25 -30.99
CA PHE A 71 15.69 19.32 -30.30
C PHE A 71 14.69 20.25 -31.00
N ASN A 72 15.13 21.42 -31.47
CA ASN A 72 14.28 22.40 -32.12
C ASN A 72 13.72 21.95 -33.49
N GLU A 73 14.35 20.95 -34.12
CA GLU A 73 13.93 20.39 -35.41
C GLU A 73 12.97 19.20 -35.25
N LEU A 74 12.80 18.68 -34.03
CA LEU A 74 11.95 17.54 -33.76
C LEU A 74 10.45 17.86 -33.98
N PRO A 75 9.64 16.83 -34.34
CA PRO A 75 8.19 16.93 -34.31
C PRO A 75 7.67 17.35 -32.92
N THR A 76 6.55 18.07 -32.88
CA THR A 76 5.96 18.63 -31.64
C THR A 76 5.77 17.56 -30.55
N LEU A 77 5.14 16.43 -30.88
CA LEU A 77 4.93 15.35 -29.91
C LEU A 77 6.26 14.76 -29.39
N THR A 78 7.29 14.67 -30.24
CA THR A 78 8.62 14.20 -29.84
C THR A 78 9.32 15.20 -28.90
N LYS A 79 9.15 16.51 -29.12
CA LYS A 79 9.63 17.56 -28.19
C LYS A 79 8.98 17.43 -26.83
N ILE A 80 7.66 17.26 -26.80
CA ILE A 80 6.89 17.07 -25.55
C ILE A 80 7.34 15.80 -24.83
N ALA A 81 7.42 14.66 -25.54
CA ALA A 81 7.85 13.40 -24.96
C ALA A 81 9.29 13.47 -24.41
N THR A 82 10.19 14.17 -25.11
CA THR A 82 11.56 14.43 -24.63
C THR A 82 11.55 15.29 -23.37
N PHE A 83 10.76 16.37 -23.33
CA PHE A 83 10.60 17.21 -22.14
C PHE A 83 10.05 16.41 -20.94
N VAL A 84 8.98 15.62 -21.14
CA VAL A 84 8.41 14.75 -20.09
C VAL A 84 9.46 13.75 -19.58
N SER A 85 10.29 13.19 -20.46
CA SER A 85 11.35 12.26 -20.06
C SER A 85 12.42 12.89 -19.13
N CYS A 86 12.52 14.22 -19.08
CA CYS A 86 13.42 14.92 -18.15
C CYS A 86 12.88 15.00 -16.71
N PHE A 87 11.62 14.63 -16.46
CA PHE A 87 11.03 14.65 -15.10
C PHE A 87 11.80 13.75 -14.13
N LYS A 88 12.45 12.69 -14.65
CA LYS A 88 13.29 11.76 -13.87
C LYS A 88 14.49 12.42 -13.20
N ASN A 89 14.84 13.64 -13.61
CA ASN A 89 15.96 14.41 -13.07
C ASN A 89 15.57 15.34 -11.91
N ILE A 90 14.30 15.39 -11.52
CA ILE A 90 13.81 16.29 -10.47
C ILE A 90 14.24 15.79 -9.08
N PHE A 91 14.16 14.48 -8.85
CA PHE A 91 14.48 13.87 -7.56
C PHE A 91 15.60 12.84 -7.70
N THR A 92 16.42 12.73 -6.66
CA THR A 92 17.09 11.47 -6.35
C THR A 92 16.10 10.48 -5.72
N LEU A 93 16.41 9.19 -5.74
CA LEU A 93 15.54 8.17 -5.15
C LEU A 93 15.31 8.41 -3.65
N ASP A 94 16.36 8.73 -2.90
CA ASP A 94 16.28 8.94 -1.45
C ASP A 94 15.42 10.15 -1.08
N GLU A 95 15.52 11.23 -1.86
CA GLU A 95 14.67 12.43 -1.68
C GLU A 95 13.20 12.10 -1.91
N LEU A 96 12.91 11.38 -3.00
CA LEU A 96 11.55 10.97 -3.34
C LEU A 96 10.97 10.04 -2.27
N HIS A 97 11.70 9.00 -1.87
CA HIS A 97 11.27 8.06 -0.83
C HIS A 97 11.02 8.74 0.51
N THR A 98 11.89 9.66 0.92
CA THR A 98 11.71 10.44 2.15
C THR A 98 10.38 11.19 2.14
N PHE A 99 10.00 11.76 1.00
CA PHE A 99 8.73 12.45 0.84
C PHE A 99 7.53 11.48 0.85
N LEU A 100 7.62 10.34 0.17
CA LEU A 100 6.48 9.42 0.07
C LEU A 100 6.10 8.75 1.40
N LEU A 101 7.05 8.70 2.35
CA LEU A 101 6.83 8.26 3.72
C LEU A 101 6.12 9.30 4.61
N ASP A 102 6.05 10.57 4.21
CA ASP A 102 5.39 11.62 5.00
C ASP A 102 3.86 11.37 5.06
N LEU A 103 3.29 11.62 6.24
CA LEU A 103 1.86 11.55 6.57
C LEU A 103 0.99 12.46 5.69
N ASN A 104 1.51 13.66 5.42
CA ASN A 104 0.80 14.72 4.74
C ASN A 104 1.53 15.02 3.42
N ILE A 105 0.90 14.68 2.31
CA ILE A 105 1.39 14.98 0.96
C ILE A 105 0.61 16.16 0.35
N SER A 106 0.04 17.05 1.19
CA SER A 106 -0.61 18.28 0.71
C SER A 106 0.40 19.22 0.06
N LEU A 107 -0.12 20.11 -0.80
CA LEU A 107 0.68 21.07 -1.53
C LEU A 107 1.50 21.99 -0.61
N GLU A 108 0.92 22.39 0.52
CA GLU A 108 1.57 23.23 1.53
C GLU A 108 2.77 22.50 2.15
N ARG A 109 2.63 21.19 2.40
CA ARG A 109 3.71 20.35 2.94
C ARG A 109 4.79 20.09 1.90
N ILE A 110 4.40 19.86 0.65
CA ILE A 110 5.32 19.75 -0.50
C ILE A 110 6.19 21.00 -0.59
N LYS A 111 5.58 22.20 -0.53
CA LYS A 111 6.29 23.48 -0.59
C LYS A 111 7.34 23.67 0.52
N GLN A 112 7.08 23.14 1.72
CA GLN A 112 8.01 23.23 2.86
C GLN A 112 9.19 22.25 2.74
N ARG A 113 8.99 21.11 2.08
CA ARG A 113 9.96 20.00 2.04
C ARG A 113 10.85 20.04 0.82
N PHE A 114 10.29 20.43 -0.33
CA PHE A 114 11.06 20.50 -1.56
C PHE A 114 12.00 21.70 -1.52
N THR A 115 13.16 21.56 -2.15
CA THR A 115 13.95 22.75 -2.50
C THR A 115 13.11 23.66 -3.41
N HIS A 116 13.41 24.96 -3.41
CA HIS A 116 12.69 25.92 -4.27
C HIS A 116 12.64 25.46 -5.73
N LYS A 117 13.77 24.96 -6.26
CA LYS A 117 13.87 24.40 -7.60
C LYS A 117 12.92 23.21 -7.82
N GLN A 118 12.97 22.21 -6.94
CA GLN A 118 12.09 21.03 -7.00
C GLN A 118 10.61 21.43 -6.93
N TYR A 119 10.28 22.41 -6.10
CA TYR A 119 8.92 22.91 -5.98
C TYR A 119 8.43 23.54 -7.29
N ILE A 120 9.21 24.40 -7.95
CA ILE A 120 8.84 25.01 -9.24
C ILE A 120 8.68 23.93 -10.33
N GLN A 121 9.61 22.97 -10.42
CA GLN A 121 9.51 21.86 -11.37
C GLN A 121 8.23 21.04 -11.13
N TYR A 122 7.97 20.66 -9.88
CA TYR A 122 6.78 19.90 -9.51
C TYR A 122 5.49 20.65 -9.82
N ILE A 123 5.40 21.93 -9.44
CA ILE A 123 4.24 22.79 -9.74
C ILE A 123 4.03 22.95 -11.25
N THR A 124 5.10 22.95 -12.05
CA THR A 124 4.98 22.96 -13.52
C THR A 124 4.23 21.72 -14.00
N ILE A 125 4.57 20.54 -13.48
CA ILE A 125 3.90 19.26 -13.81
C ILE A 125 2.43 19.30 -13.41
N ILE A 126 2.13 19.81 -12.22
CA ILE A 126 0.75 19.96 -11.74
C ILE A 126 -0.04 20.94 -12.63
N HIS A 127 0.56 22.04 -13.08
CA HIS A 127 -0.05 22.95 -14.05
C HIS A 127 -0.34 22.26 -15.38
N ILE A 128 0.61 21.49 -15.93
CA ILE A 128 0.41 20.74 -17.18
C ILE A 128 -0.77 19.78 -17.02
N TYR A 129 -0.74 18.95 -15.98
CA TYR A 129 -1.79 17.96 -15.70
C TYR A 129 -3.17 18.64 -15.54
N SER A 130 -3.25 19.69 -14.73
CA SER A 130 -4.47 20.44 -14.49
C SER A 130 -5.03 21.05 -15.79
N ARG A 131 -4.18 21.72 -16.59
CA ARG A 131 -4.63 22.35 -17.84
C ARG A 131 -5.06 21.31 -18.88
N ILE A 132 -4.40 20.16 -18.98
CA ILE A 132 -4.85 19.06 -19.86
C ILE A 132 -6.26 18.62 -19.45
N LEU A 133 -6.48 18.32 -18.16
CA LEU A 133 -7.79 17.85 -17.68
C LEU A 133 -8.89 18.90 -17.81
N GLN A 134 -8.58 20.18 -17.58
CA GLN A 134 -9.52 21.28 -17.78
C GLN A 134 -9.85 21.53 -19.26
N SER A 135 -9.02 21.02 -20.18
CA SER A 135 -9.19 21.23 -21.61
C SER A 135 -10.15 20.23 -22.27
N ILE A 136 -10.50 19.15 -21.58
CA ILE A 136 -11.38 18.07 -22.05
C ILE A 136 -12.74 18.08 -21.35
N GLY A 137 -13.71 17.34 -21.91
CA GLY A 137 -15.03 17.21 -21.32
C GLY A 137 -15.02 16.44 -20.00
N GLU A 138 -15.98 16.72 -19.11
CA GLU A 138 -16.09 16.08 -17.79
C GLU A 138 -16.12 14.54 -17.86
N TYR A 139 -16.79 13.97 -18.86
CA TYR A 139 -16.81 12.52 -19.10
C TYR A 139 -15.44 11.96 -19.54
N GLU A 140 -14.65 12.74 -20.26
CA GLU A 140 -13.31 12.34 -20.71
C GLU A 140 -12.28 12.49 -19.58
N VAL A 141 -12.49 13.40 -18.62
CA VAL A 141 -11.65 13.50 -17.41
C VAL A 141 -11.55 12.15 -16.71
N THR A 142 -12.66 11.43 -16.54
CA THR A 142 -12.66 10.10 -15.92
C THR A 142 -11.88 9.07 -16.75
N LYS A 143 -11.92 9.17 -18.09
CA LYS A 143 -11.17 8.29 -18.98
C LYS A 143 -9.66 8.53 -18.89
N TYR A 144 -9.23 9.79 -18.82
CA TYR A 144 -7.82 10.17 -18.99
C TYR A 144 -7.10 10.57 -17.72
N SER A 145 -7.78 10.86 -16.60
CA SER A 145 -7.12 11.33 -15.37
C SER A 145 -6.12 10.32 -14.82
N PHE A 146 -6.51 9.04 -14.78
CA PHE A 146 -5.64 7.98 -14.26
C PHE A 146 -4.50 7.61 -15.24
N PRO A 147 -4.75 7.41 -16.55
CA PRO A 147 -3.65 7.21 -17.51
C PRO A 147 -2.62 8.34 -17.52
N LEU A 148 -3.06 9.60 -17.46
CA LEU A 148 -2.16 10.75 -17.44
C LEU A 148 -1.38 10.85 -16.13
N SER A 149 -2.02 10.63 -14.98
CA SER A 149 -1.32 10.65 -13.69
C SER A 149 -0.31 9.52 -13.63
N LYS A 150 -0.66 8.30 -14.09
CA LYS A 150 0.27 7.17 -14.21
C LYS A 150 1.48 7.51 -15.09
N MET A 151 1.26 8.11 -16.27
CA MET A 151 2.33 8.51 -17.19
C MET A 151 3.30 9.52 -16.56
N PHE A 152 2.80 10.59 -15.92
CA PHE A 152 3.65 11.57 -15.24
C PHE A 152 4.38 10.99 -14.03
N THR A 153 3.72 10.12 -13.28
CA THR A 153 4.31 9.38 -12.18
C THR A 153 5.50 8.53 -12.66
N GLN A 154 5.34 7.76 -13.75
CA GLN A 154 6.44 6.98 -14.33
C GLN A 154 7.60 7.85 -14.82
N ALA A 155 7.31 9.07 -15.27
CA ALA A 155 8.32 10.03 -15.68
C ALA A 155 9.11 10.59 -14.48
N LEU A 156 8.46 10.77 -13.33
CA LEU A 156 9.05 11.29 -12.09
C LEU A 156 9.93 10.28 -11.34
N ILE A 157 9.73 8.99 -11.57
CA ILE A 157 10.53 7.93 -10.94
C ILE A 157 11.95 7.95 -11.55
N PRO A 158 13.01 8.16 -10.74
CA PRO A 158 14.39 8.17 -11.22
C PRO A 158 14.77 6.88 -11.95
N GLN A 159 15.67 6.94 -12.95
CA GLN A 159 16.05 5.73 -13.71
C GLN A 159 16.71 4.66 -12.83
N ASP A 160 17.46 5.07 -11.81
CA ASP A 160 18.15 4.18 -10.87
C ASP A 160 17.18 3.36 -10.00
N SER A 161 15.91 3.74 -9.92
CA SER A 161 14.88 3.00 -9.17
C SER A 161 13.98 2.13 -10.05
N LYS A 162 14.17 2.12 -11.38
CA LYS A 162 13.38 1.30 -12.32
C LYS A 162 13.78 -0.18 -12.33
N ILE A 163 14.77 -0.51 -11.52
CA ILE A 163 15.28 -1.85 -11.30
C ILE A 163 15.16 -2.06 -9.80
N PHE A 164 14.76 -3.25 -9.35
CA PHE A 164 15.05 -3.69 -7.99
C PHE A 164 16.59 -3.80 -7.90
N THR A 165 17.28 -2.66 -7.85
CA THR A 165 18.73 -2.63 -7.94
C THR A 165 19.25 -3.22 -6.65
N SER A 166 19.78 -4.43 -6.77
CA SER A 166 20.43 -5.24 -5.76
C SER A 166 21.60 -4.60 -5.03
N PHE A 167 21.89 -3.32 -5.27
CA PHE A 167 23.03 -2.66 -4.64
C PHE A 167 22.78 -2.42 -3.14
N THR A 168 21.53 -2.40 -2.68
CA THR A 168 21.20 -2.17 -1.26
C THR A 168 21.05 -3.45 -0.45
N VAL A 169 20.77 -4.59 -1.07
CA VAL A 169 20.58 -5.88 -0.40
C VAL A 169 21.57 -6.89 -0.94
N ASN A 170 22.63 -7.14 -0.19
CA ASN A 170 23.66 -8.11 -0.54
C ASN A 170 23.78 -9.15 0.56
N PHE A 171 23.37 -10.38 0.28
CA PHE A 171 23.53 -11.49 1.21
C PHE A 171 24.89 -12.15 1.00
N GLU A 172 25.62 -12.41 2.07
CA GLU A 172 26.75 -13.33 2.02
C GLU A 172 26.29 -14.75 1.68
N THR A 173 25.12 -15.14 2.18
CA THR A 173 24.46 -16.42 1.88
C THR A 173 23.17 -16.20 1.11
N ILE A 174 23.13 -16.62 -0.15
CA ILE A 174 22.02 -16.37 -1.07
C ILE A 174 21.01 -17.52 -1.13
N TYR A 175 21.35 -18.73 -0.68
CA TYR A 175 20.41 -19.85 -0.56
C TYR A 175 20.73 -20.72 0.65
N ILE A 176 19.70 -21.24 1.31
CA ILE A 176 19.79 -22.15 2.46
C ILE A 176 18.70 -23.22 2.33
N SER A 177 19.06 -24.50 2.36
CA SER A 177 18.08 -25.59 2.43
C SER A 177 18.51 -26.64 3.44
N PRO A 178 17.57 -27.21 4.21
CA PRO A 178 17.85 -28.43 4.95
C PRO A 178 18.05 -29.59 3.97
N CYS A 179 18.92 -30.53 4.31
CA CYS A 179 19.17 -31.74 3.53
C CYS A 179 19.70 -32.88 4.41
N PHE A 180 19.72 -34.09 3.86
CA PHE A 180 20.52 -35.20 4.40
C PHE A 180 21.66 -35.52 3.44
N ILE A 181 22.89 -35.57 3.95
CA ILE A 181 24.01 -36.19 3.23
C ILE A 181 23.90 -37.70 3.42
N ILE A 182 23.89 -38.43 2.32
CA ILE A 182 23.86 -39.89 2.28
C ILE A 182 25.23 -40.36 1.80
N ASP A 183 26.00 -40.99 2.68
CA ASP A 183 27.30 -41.56 2.31
C ASP A 183 27.16 -42.86 1.50
N LYS A 184 28.29 -43.44 1.07
CA LYS A 184 28.31 -44.72 0.33
C LYS A 184 27.72 -45.89 1.13
N GLU A 185 27.75 -45.81 2.45
CA GLU A 185 27.20 -46.81 3.36
C GLU A 185 25.70 -46.59 3.65
N LYS A 186 25.11 -45.56 3.04
CA LYS A 186 23.72 -45.10 3.21
C LYS A 186 23.41 -44.54 4.59
N ASN A 187 24.42 -44.10 5.34
CA ASN A 187 24.21 -43.34 6.57
C ASN A 187 23.72 -41.94 6.20
N LYS A 188 22.68 -41.47 6.91
CA LYS A 188 22.11 -40.14 6.72
C LYS A 188 22.63 -39.19 7.78
N THR A 189 23.34 -38.14 7.36
CA THR A 189 23.78 -37.05 8.22
C THR A 189 22.91 -35.82 7.95
N PRO A 190 22.15 -35.30 8.94
CA PRO A 190 21.36 -34.09 8.76
C PRO A 190 22.29 -32.89 8.58
N ALA A 191 22.01 -32.06 7.57
CA ALA A 191 22.84 -30.92 7.22
C ALA A 191 22.03 -29.73 6.67
N PHE A 192 22.66 -28.56 6.63
CA PHE A 192 22.20 -27.44 5.81
C PHE A 192 23.16 -27.23 4.65
N ILE A 193 22.62 -27.17 3.43
CA ILE A 193 23.38 -26.66 2.28
C ILE A 193 23.17 -25.16 2.16
N LYS A 194 24.26 -24.41 2.08
CA LYS A 194 24.28 -22.96 1.86
C LYS A 194 24.98 -22.65 0.54
N LEU A 195 24.44 -21.70 -0.22
CA LEU A 195 25.11 -21.07 -1.34
C LEU A 195 25.59 -19.69 -0.93
N LEU A 196 26.88 -19.42 -1.09
CA LEU A 196 27.46 -18.12 -0.84
C LEU A 196 27.41 -17.22 -2.08
N SER A 197 27.51 -15.91 -1.90
CA SER A 197 27.52 -14.93 -3.00
C SER A 197 28.71 -15.08 -3.96
N ASP A 198 29.77 -15.78 -3.57
CA ASP A 198 30.90 -16.14 -4.43
C ASP A 198 30.64 -17.39 -5.31
N GLY A 199 29.45 -17.99 -5.22
CA GLY A 199 29.07 -19.21 -5.95
C GLY A 199 29.45 -20.51 -5.24
N THR A 200 30.04 -20.46 -4.04
CA THR A 200 30.47 -21.66 -3.31
C THR A 200 29.30 -22.32 -2.58
N PHE A 201 29.11 -23.62 -2.80
CA PHE A 201 28.21 -24.44 -1.99
C PHE A 201 28.94 -25.02 -0.79
N ARG A 202 28.47 -24.72 0.42
CA ARG A 202 28.98 -25.27 1.68
C ARG A 202 27.88 -26.05 2.40
N ILE A 203 28.23 -27.23 2.90
CA ILE A 203 27.31 -28.08 3.65
C ILE A 203 27.75 -28.06 5.12
N PHE A 204 26.82 -27.75 6.02
CA PHE A 204 27.06 -27.58 7.45
C PHE A 204 26.29 -28.59 8.27
N ASP A 205 26.87 -29.04 9.37
CA ASP A 205 26.17 -29.85 10.37
C ASP A 205 25.06 -29.04 11.06
N VAL A 206 23.90 -29.67 11.25
CA VAL A 206 22.72 -28.96 11.83
C VAL A 206 22.83 -28.68 13.33
N VAL A 207 23.72 -29.36 14.05
CA VAL A 207 23.90 -29.24 15.50
C VAL A 207 25.09 -28.34 15.81
N GLU A 208 26.25 -28.65 15.24
CA GLU A 208 27.51 -27.97 15.55
C GLU A 208 27.81 -26.78 14.64
N ALA A 209 27.06 -26.62 13.54
CA ALA A 209 27.27 -25.59 12.51
C ALA A 209 28.68 -25.60 11.88
N ASN A 210 29.38 -26.74 11.97
CA ASN A 210 30.69 -26.96 11.34
C ASN A 210 30.52 -27.35 9.86
N VAL A 211 31.45 -26.94 9.00
CA VAL A 211 31.45 -27.32 7.58
C VAL A 211 31.78 -28.82 7.45
N ILE A 212 30.84 -29.59 6.92
CA ILE A 212 31.00 -31.02 6.60
C ILE A 212 31.65 -31.18 5.23
N ASN A 213 31.22 -30.40 4.23
CA ASN A 213 31.68 -30.56 2.86
C ASN A 213 31.56 -29.26 2.04
N ILE A 214 32.29 -29.19 0.92
CA ILE A 214 32.25 -28.09 -0.05
C ILE A 214 32.03 -28.68 -1.44
N LEU A 215 30.88 -28.35 -2.04
CA LEU A 215 30.53 -28.74 -3.39
C LEU A 215 31.15 -27.75 -4.38
N ASN A 216 32.09 -28.23 -5.18
CA ASN A 216 32.77 -27.44 -6.20
C ASN A 216 32.30 -27.83 -7.61
N PRO A 217 31.69 -26.90 -8.38
CA PRO A 217 31.25 -27.14 -9.77
C PRO A 217 32.35 -27.65 -10.71
N SER A 218 33.62 -27.30 -10.45
CA SER A 218 34.75 -27.75 -11.27
C SER A 218 35.20 -29.18 -10.98
N LYS A 219 34.72 -29.79 -9.89
CA LYS A 219 35.18 -31.12 -9.44
C LYS A 219 34.14 -32.21 -9.57
N TYR A 220 32.86 -31.89 -9.37
CA TYR A 220 31.80 -32.89 -9.29
C TYR A 220 30.83 -32.79 -10.46
N THR A 221 30.30 -33.93 -10.87
CA THR A 221 29.11 -34.01 -11.74
C THR A 221 27.91 -34.29 -10.86
N VAL A 222 26.80 -33.60 -11.09
CA VAL A 222 25.58 -33.73 -10.28
C VAL A 222 24.44 -34.18 -11.17
N ILE A 223 23.73 -35.22 -10.74
CA ILE A 223 22.52 -35.73 -11.40
C ILE A 223 21.38 -35.68 -10.40
N GLN A 224 20.20 -35.25 -10.83
CA GLN A 224 19.01 -35.26 -10.00
C GLN A 224 18.17 -36.51 -10.26
N ASP A 225 17.76 -37.18 -9.18
CA ASP A 225 16.70 -38.18 -9.14
C ASP A 225 15.66 -37.78 -8.08
N ASP A 226 14.49 -37.31 -8.54
CA ASP A 226 13.42 -36.77 -7.69
C ASP A 226 13.91 -35.71 -6.67
N CYS A 227 13.89 -36.02 -5.38
CA CYS A 227 14.36 -35.13 -4.31
C CYS A 227 15.84 -35.34 -3.94
N ILE A 228 16.58 -36.16 -4.68
CA ILE A 228 17.97 -36.53 -4.40
C ILE A 228 18.88 -35.96 -5.49
N LEU A 229 20.00 -35.37 -5.08
CA LEU A 229 21.12 -35.03 -5.95
C LEU A 229 22.25 -36.03 -5.72
N GLU A 230 22.59 -36.80 -6.75
CA GLU A 230 23.70 -37.74 -6.77
C GLU A 230 24.98 -37.04 -7.22
N ILE A 231 26.04 -37.14 -6.43
CA ILE A 231 27.29 -36.39 -6.64
C ILE A 231 28.41 -37.34 -7.07
N PHE A 232 28.96 -37.14 -8.26
CA PHE A 232 29.97 -38.03 -8.86
C PHE A 232 31.34 -37.35 -8.95
N LEU A 233 32.39 -38.11 -8.66
CA LEU A 233 33.79 -37.70 -8.83
C LEU A 233 34.46 -38.61 -9.88
N GLY A 234 34.23 -38.32 -11.17
CA GLY A 234 34.91 -39.00 -12.28
C GLY A 234 34.59 -40.49 -12.49
N GLY A 235 33.57 -41.05 -11.83
CA GLY A 235 33.15 -42.45 -11.92
C GLY A 235 31.65 -42.64 -12.17
N ILE A 236 31.19 -43.89 -12.25
CA ILE A 236 29.78 -44.28 -12.51
C ILE A 236 28.95 -44.51 -11.24
N THR A 237 29.58 -44.49 -10.06
CA THR A 237 28.90 -44.61 -8.76
C THR A 237 28.98 -43.27 -8.03
N PRO A 238 27.89 -42.80 -7.41
CA PRO A 238 27.93 -41.55 -6.66
C PRO A 238 28.92 -41.66 -5.49
N GLU A 239 29.68 -40.59 -5.27
CA GLU A 239 30.58 -40.44 -4.13
C GLU A 239 29.76 -40.29 -2.84
N PHE A 240 28.67 -39.52 -2.93
CA PHE A 240 27.63 -39.36 -1.92
C PHE A 240 26.37 -38.79 -2.61
N SER A 241 25.26 -38.80 -1.91
CA SER A 241 24.00 -38.20 -2.38
C SER A 241 23.48 -37.18 -1.37
N ILE A 242 22.66 -36.24 -1.83
CA ILE A 242 22.04 -35.21 -1.01
C ILE A 242 20.53 -35.31 -1.18
N GLU A 243 19.81 -35.65 -0.12
CA GLU A 243 18.35 -35.72 -0.11
C GLU A 243 17.77 -34.40 0.41
N PHE A 244 16.78 -33.88 -0.31
CA PHE A 244 16.08 -32.63 -0.01
C PHE A 244 14.64 -32.88 0.48
N PRO A 245 13.99 -31.89 1.13
CA PRO A 245 12.61 -32.01 1.61
C PRO A 245 11.59 -32.26 0.50
N ASN A 246 11.88 -31.80 -0.72
CA ASN A 246 11.03 -31.96 -1.89
C ASN A 246 11.83 -31.81 -3.19
N LYS A 247 11.24 -32.25 -4.31
CA LYS A 247 11.81 -32.15 -5.65
C LYS A 247 12.21 -30.72 -6.04
N ARG A 248 11.38 -29.72 -5.71
CA ARG A 248 11.64 -28.31 -6.04
C ARG A 248 12.92 -27.78 -5.41
N ALA A 249 13.20 -28.13 -4.14
CA ALA A 249 14.44 -27.74 -3.47
C ALA A 249 15.67 -28.35 -4.15
N ALA A 250 15.58 -29.60 -4.60
CA ALA A 250 16.64 -30.25 -5.38
C ALA A 250 16.83 -29.59 -6.76
N GLU A 251 15.72 -29.27 -7.46
CA GLU A 251 15.75 -28.57 -8.76
C GLU A 251 16.40 -27.19 -8.65
N ILE A 252 16.13 -26.44 -7.59
CA ILE A 252 16.73 -25.12 -7.36
C ILE A 252 18.23 -25.24 -7.12
N VAL A 253 18.66 -26.17 -6.26
CA VAL A 253 20.09 -26.39 -6.01
C VAL A 253 20.82 -26.84 -7.28
N LEU A 254 20.25 -27.79 -8.02
CA LEU A 254 20.83 -28.22 -9.29
C LEU A 254 20.88 -27.08 -10.31
N GLY A 255 19.78 -26.33 -10.46
CA GLY A 255 19.67 -25.21 -11.37
C GLY A 255 20.74 -24.16 -11.12
N ILE A 256 20.97 -23.80 -9.85
CA ILE A 256 22.03 -22.86 -9.49
C ILE A 256 23.42 -23.47 -9.64
N TYR A 257 23.58 -24.77 -9.40
CA TYR A 257 24.86 -25.47 -9.56
C TYR A 257 25.35 -25.50 -11.02
N ILE A 258 24.42 -25.55 -11.97
CA ILE A 258 24.73 -25.58 -13.42
C ILE A 258 24.69 -24.20 -14.10
N SER A 259 24.14 -23.18 -13.44
CA SER A 259 24.05 -21.81 -13.95
C SER A 259 25.13 -20.91 -13.36
N ASP A 260 25.27 -19.69 -13.90
CA ASP A 260 26.03 -18.64 -13.24
C ASP A 260 25.38 -18.27 -11.89
N THR A 261 26.20 -17.79 -10.95
CA THR A 261 25.72 -17.31 -9.65
C THR A 261 24.66 -16.24 -9.88
N PRO A 262 23.50 -16.31 -9.21
CA PRO A 262 22.50 -15.26 -9.26
C PRO A 262 23.16 -13.91 -8.99
N ILE A 263 22.68 -12.84 -9.62
CA ILE A 263 23.04 -11.45 -9.32
C ILE A 263 21.75 -10.65 -9.23
N GLY A 264 21.81 -9.44 -8.68
CA GLY A 264 20.63 -8.59 -8.80
C GLY A 264 19.52 -9.00 -7.85
N PHE A 265 18.30 -8.70 -8.28
CA PHE A 265 17.06 -9.19 -7.69
C PHE A 265 17.02 -10.73 -7.56
N ASN A 266 17.75 -11.44 -8.41
CA ASN A 266 17.78 -12.90 -8.34
C ASN A 266 18.39 -13.40 -7.01
N HIS A 267 19.25 -12.62 -6.32
CA HIS A 267 19.67 -12.92 -4.94
C HIS A 267 18.48 -13.01 -3.99
N VAL A 268 17.55 -12.06 -4.08
CA VAL A 268 16.37 -11.98 -3.21
C VAL A 268 15.41 -13.12 -3.52
N THR A 269 15.10 -13.38 -4.79
CA THR A 269 14.23 -14.51 -5.16
C THR A 269 14.84 -15.86 -4.77
N THR A 270 16.14 -16.05 -4.99
CA THR A 270 16.84 -17.27 -4.58
C THR A 270 16.81 -17.43 -3.06
N PHE A 271 17.07 -16.38 -2.30
CA PHE A 271 16.97 -16.46 -0.84
C PHE A 271 15.54 -16.77 -0.40
N LEU A 272 14.51 -16.18 -1.01
CA LEU A 272 13.11 -16.49 -0.70
C LEU A 272 12.76 -17.95 -0.95
N SER A 273 13.35 -18.61 -1.97
CA SER A 273 13.20 -20.05 -2.15
C SER A 273 13.70 -20.86 -0.94
N SER A 274 14.70 -20.35 -0.22
CA SER A 274 15.18 -20.94 1.05
C SER A 274 14.05 -21.01 2.08
N ILE A 275 13.25 -19.95 2.20
CA ILE A 275 12.14 -19.87 3.17
C ILE A 275 11.08 -20.93 2.88
N SER A 276 10.78 -21.17 1.60
CA SER A 276 9.89 -22.26 1.20
C SER A 276 10.49 -23.64 1.53
N SER A 277 11.79 -23.84 1.30
CA SER A 277 12.47 -25.11 1.64
C SER A 277 12.55 -25.39 3.15
N LEU A 278 12.61 -24.35 3.97
CA LEU A 278 12.64 -24.41 5.42
C LEU A 278 11.24 -24.61 6.03
N ASN A 279 10.19 -24.49 5.23
CA ASN A 279 8.83 -24.77 5.65
C ASN A 279 8.68 -26.23 6.09
N ASN A 280 8.11 -26.46 7.27
CA ASN A 280 7.97 -27.80 7.85
C ASN A 280 9.30 -28.54 8.07
N ILE A 281 10.42 -27.83 8.32
CA ILE A 281 11.71 -28.44 8.64
C ILE A 281 11.62 -29.49 9.75
N GLU A 282 10.74 -29.30 10.75
CA GLU A 282 10.50 -30.28 11.83
C GLU A 282 10.00 -31.64 11.32
N LYS A 283 9.23 -31.65 10.23
CA LYS A 283 8.74 -32.88 9.60
C LYS A 283 9.86 -33.59 8.85
N PHE A 284 10.78 -32.84 8.25
CA PHE A 284 11.92 -33.38 7.50
C PHE A 284 13.01 -33.90 8.46
N PHE A 285 13.41 -33.09 9.44
CA PHE A 285 14.34 -33.44 10.52
C PHE A 285 13.63 -34.08 11.71
N LYS A 286 12.81 -35.09 11.44
CA LYS A 286 12.03 -35.78 12.48
C LYS A 286 12.96 -36.33 13.58
N ASN A 287 12.75 -35.85 14.82
CA ASN A 287 13.53 -36.21 16.01
C ASN A 287 15.03 -35.81 15.97
N VAL A 288 15.42 -34.89 15.08
CA VAL A 288 16.78 -34.35 15.04
C VAL A 288 16.77 -32.98 15.70
N GLN A 289 17.69 -32.72 16.63
CA GLN A 289 17.94 -31.37 17.11
C GLN A 289 18.69 -30.59 16.04
N TYR A 290 18.27 -29.35 15.78
CA TYR A 290 18.93 -28.48 14.81
C TYR A 290 18.93 -27.04 15.30
N VAL A 291 19.92 -26.27 14.85
CA VAL A 291 19.98 -24.82 15.02
C VAL A 291 19.81 -24.19 13.65
N LEU A 292 18.78 -23.35 13.51
CA LEU A 292 18.54 -22.63 12.26
C LEU A 292 19.74 -21.69 11.97
N PRO A 293 20.27 -21.67 10.74
CA PRO A 293 21.33 -20.74 10.38
C PRO A 293 20.93 -19.28 10.67
N PRO A 294 21.76 -18.48 11.37
CA PRO A 294 21.43 -17.10 11.74
C PRO A 294 21.23 -16.17 10.52
N GLU A 295 21.80 -16.55 9.38
CA GLU A 295 21.63 -15.86 8.10
C GLU A 295 20.16 -15.84 7.66
N VAL A 296 19.35 -16.82 8.05
CA VAL A 296 17.91 -16.86 7.68
C VAL A 296 17.17 -15.65 8.23
N ASN A 297 17.29 -15.39 9.54
CA ASN A 297 16.59 -14.28 10.17
C ASN A 297 17.21 -12.93 9.75
N SER A 298 18.54 -12.83 9.74
CA SER A 298 19.21 -11.57 9.37
C SER A 298 18.96 -11.17 7.91
N ASN A 299 18.95 -12.11 6.95
CA ASN A 299 18.60 -11.80 5.56
C ASN A 299 17.11 -11.44 5.42
N LEU A 300 16.21 -12.13 6.13
CA LEU A 300 14.79 -11.75 6.16
C LEU A 300 14.60 -10.33 6.71
N ASP A 301 15.29 -9.98 7.80
CA ASP A 301 15.23 -8.63 8.39
C ASP A 301 15.79 -7.58 7.42
N GLN A 302 16.86 -7.88 6.68
CA GLN A 302 17.41 -7.00 5.64
C GLN A 302 16.44 -6.79 4.48
N ILE A 303 15.80 -7.86 4.00
CA ILE A 303 14.75 -7.79 2.99
C ILE A 303 13.60 -6.92 3.49
N ILE A 304 13.20 -7.11 4.75
CA ILE A 304 12.07 -6.42 5.33
C ILE A 304 12.36 -4.91 5.51
N SER A 305 13.55 -4.58 6.00
CA SER A 305 13.97 -3.20 6.25
C SER A 305 14.24 -2.41 4.97
N SER A 306 14.86 -3.01 3.96
CA SER A 306 15.13 -2.38 2.66
C SER A 306 13.84 -2.13 1.87
N ASN A 307 13.20 -3.18 1.38
CA ASN A 307 12.03 -3.14 0.48
C ASN A 307 10.84 -3.96 1.00
N GLY A 308 10.86 -4.35 2.28
CA GLY A 308 10.01 -5.38 2.89
C GLY A 308 8.53 -5.23 2.78
N CYS A 309 8.05 -4.01 2.65
CA CYS A 309 6.64 -3.79 2.43
C CYS A 309 6.19 -4.52 1.17
N GLN A 310 6.95 -4.58 0.07
CA GLN A 310 6.49 -5.23 -1.16
C GLN A 310 6.32 -6.74 -0.98
N LEU A 311 7.25 -7.38 -0.28
CA LEU A 311 7.14 -8.79 0.11
C LEU A 311 6.00 -9.05 1.09
N LEU A 312 5.73 -8.10 2.00
CA LEU A 312 4.54 -8.11 2.83
C LEU A 312 3.26 -8.02 2.01
N PHE A 313 3.20 -7.19 0.95
CA PHE A 313 2.05 -7.15 0.03
C PHE A 313 1.78 -8.51 -0.59
N TYR A 314 2.80 -9.14 -1.17
CA TYR A 314 2.65 -10.47 -1.74
C TYR A 314 2.23 -11.51 -0.69
N ALA A 315 2.69 -11.37 0.56
CA ALA A 315 2.29 -12.23 1.67
C ALA A 315 0.86 -12.02 2.16
N MET A 316 0.31 -10.82 1.97
CA MET A 316 -0.96 -10.39 2.55
C MET A 316 -2.10 -10.33 1.54
N LEU A 317 -1.81 -10.19 0.24
CA LEU A 317 -2.83 -10.00 -0.80
C LEU A 317 -3.06 -11.20 -1.72
N LEU A 318 -2.22 -12.25 -1.66
CA LEU A 318 -2.36 -13.42 -2.55
C LEU A 318 -2.11 -14.74 -1.77
N PRO A 319 -3.13 -15.60 -1.61
CA PRO A 319 -4.42 -15.58 -2.29
C PRO A 319 -5.42 -14.63 -1.61
N PRO A 320 -6.36 -14.05 -2.37
CA PRO A 320 -7.38 -13.13 -1.86
C PRO A 320 -8.34 -13.76 -0.82
N GLU A 321 -8.30 -15.08 -0.64
CA GLU A 321 -9.25 -15.84 0.19
C GLU A 321 -8.77 -16.11 1.63
N GLU A 322 -7.49 -15.85 1.96
CA GLU A 322 -6.95 -16.14 3.30
C GLU A 322 -6.33 -14.90 3.95
N THR A 323 -7.07 -14.26 4.86
CA THR A 323 -6.54 -13.17 5.70
C THR A 323 -5.61 -13.75 6.79
N LYS A 324 -4.30 -13.56 6.64
CA LYS A 324 -3.32 -13.93 7.70
C LYS A 324 -3.25 -12.93 8.86
N ILE A 325 -3.78 -11.71 8.67
CA ILE A 325 -3.89 -10.74 9.75
C ILE A 325 -5.14 -11.04 10.57
N SER A 326 -4.96 -11.05 11.88
CA SER A 326 -6.01 -11.09 12.87
C SER A 326 -5.66 -10.13 14.00
N ASP A 327 -6.61 -9.90 14.90
CA ASP A 327 -6.36 -9.12 16.12
C ASP A 327 -5.17 -9.67 16.96
N LYS A 328 -4.78 -10.94 16.80
CA LYS A 328 -3.66 -11.56 17.53
C LYS A 328 -2.27 -11.17 17.01
N ASN A 329 -2.15 -10.82 15.73
CA ASN A 329 -0.86 -10.55 15.09
C ASN A 329 -0.82 -9.18 14.38
N ALA A 330 -1.89 -8.39 14.48
CA ALA A 330 -1.96 -7.03 13.93
C ALA A 330 -0.80 -6.15 14.41
N LEU A 331 -0.42 -6.22 15.70
CA LEU A 331 0.71 -5.47 16.25
C LEU A 331 2.04 -5.83 15.58
N PHE A 332 2.26 -7.12 15.29
CA PHE A 332 3.45 -7.57 14.56
C PHE A 332 3.50 -6.92 13.17
N PHE A 333 2.39 -6.97 12.41
CA PHE A 333 2.33 -6.36 11.08
C PHE A 333 2.48 -4.83 11.12
N VAL A 334 1.81 -4.14 12.05
CA VAL A 334 1.96 -2.69 12.25
C VAL A 334 3.43 -2.31 12.48
N SER A 335 4.15 -3.12 13.25
CA SER A 335 5.56 -2.89 13.57
C SER A 335 6.48 -3.18 12.40
N LEU A 336 6.18 -4.24 11.66
CA LEU A 336 6.95 -4.66 10.51
C LEU A 336 6.81 -3.68 9.33
N ILE A 337 5.62 -3.14 9.14
CA ILE A 337 5.34 -2.09 8.15
C ILE A 337 6.04 -0.79 8.59
N GLY A 338 6.01 -0.46 9.88
CA GLY A 338 6.73 0.68 10.44
C GLY A 338 6.36 2.00 9.75
N ASN A 339 7.37 2.79 9.38
CA ASN A 339 7.19 4.09 8.72
C ASN A 339 6.58 4.00 7.30
N LYS A 340 6.47 2.81 6.71
CA LYS A 340 5.91 2.59 5.38
C LYS A 340 4.38 2.38 5.40
N ILE A 341 3.70 2.67 6.52
CA ILE A 341 2.26 2.42 6.70
C ILE A 341 1.38 3.17 5.69
N TYR A 342 1.74 4.37 5.24
CA TYR A 342 0.95 5.09 4.24
C TYR A 342 1.14 4.57 2.82
N PRO A 343 2.38 4.43 2.29
CA PRO A 343 2.59 3.73 1.03
C PRO A 343 1.91 2.36 1.02
N PHE A 344 1.95 1.64 2.16
CA PHE A 344 1.20 0.41 2.36
C PHE A 344 -0.31 0.61 2.11
N TYR A 345 -1.01 1.45 2.87
CA TYR A 345 -2.45 1.61 2.65
C TYR A 345 -2.81 2.07 1.23
N ARG A 346 -2.03 2.98 0.64
CA ARG A 346 -2.24 3.44 -0.75
C ARG A 346 -2.23 2.26 -1.73
N CYS A 347 -1.26 1.36 -1.61
CA CYS A 347 -1.19 0.16 -2.46
C CYS A 347 -2.30 -0.85 -2.18
N ILE A 348 -2.68 -1.09 -0.92
CA ILE A 348 -3.77 -2.06 -0.66
C ILE A 348 -5.06 -1.54 -1.30
N ILE A 349 -5.32 -0.24 -1.15
CA ILE A 349 -6.49 0.40 -1.75
C ILE A 349 -6.48 0.24 -3.28
N GLU A 350 -5.36 0.56 -3.93
CA GLU A 350 -5.21 0.48 -5.39
C GLU A 350 -5.45 -0.95 -5.91
N ASN A 351 -4.94 -1.96 -5.20
CA ASN A 351 -5.11 -3.37 -5.59
C ASN A 351 -6.53 -3.92 -5.34
N ASN A 352 -7.35 -3.22 -4.55
CA ASN A 352 -8.72 -3.62 -4.22
C ASN A 352 -9.73 -2.56 -4.68
N LEU A 353 -9.41 -1.86 -5.77
CA LEU A 353 -10.16 -0.69 -6.22
C LEU A 353 -11.61 -1.01 -6.58
N GLU A 354 -11.90 -2.21 -7.08
CA GLU A 354 -13.26 -2.65 -7.39
C GLU A 354 -14.19 -2.55 -6.17
N GLU A 355 -13.68 -2.75 -4.95
CA GLU A 355 -14.47 -2.60 -3.72
C GLU A 355 -14.89 -1.13 -3.46
N LEU A 356 -14.11 -0.17 -3.97
CA LEU A 356 -14.37 1.26 -3.84
C LEU A 356 -15.27 1.82 -4.93
N GLN A 357 -15.48 1.11 -6.05
CA GLN A 357 -16.32 1.56 -7.16
C GLN A 357 -17.82 1.30 -6.95
N SER A 358 -18.22 0.73 -5.80
CA SER A 358 -19.59 0.28 -5.54
C SER A 358 -20.43 1.32 -4.78
N ASN A 359 -21.01 2.32 -5.46
CA ASN A 359 -21.69 3.53 -4.94
C ASN A 359 -22.25 3.41 -3.51
N ASN A 360 -23.17 2.46 -3.26
CA ASN A 360 -23.92 2.34 -2.01
C ASN A 360 -23.46 1.21 -1.08
N ILE A 361 -22.47 0.39 -1.50
CA ILE A 361 -22.02 -0.82 -0.79
C ILE A 361 -20.53 -0.75 -0.42
N ILE A 362 -19.83 0.33 -0.77
CA ILE A 362 -18.40 0.56 -0.49
C ILE A 362 -18.03 0.08 0.91
N LEU A 363 -17.15 -0.93 1.00
CA LEU A 363 -16.61 -1.49 2.24
C LEU A 363 -17.64 -2.01 3.26
N ARG A 364 -18.91 -2.24 2.88
CA ARG A 364 -19.94 -2.84 3.75
C ARG A 364 -19.81 -4.35 3.91
N GLN A 365 -19.22 -5.04 2.95
CA GLN A 365 -19.01 -6.49 3.01
C GLN A 365 -17.68 -6.83 3.69
N ASN A 366 -17.62 -7.96 4.38
CA ASN A 366 -16.35 -8.46 4.91
C ASN A 366 -15.50 -8.94 3.73
N SER A 367 -14.38 -8.27 3.55
CA SER A 367 -13.40 -8.49 2.48
C SER A 367 -12.00 -8.52 3.09
N LEU A 368 -11.01 -8.85 2.28
CA LEU A 368 -9.61 -8.76 2.67
C LEU A 368 -9.24 -7.32 3.06
N LEU A 369 -9.57 -6.34 2.22
CA LEU A 369 -9.33 -4.92 2.46
C LEU A 369 -9.95 -4.45 3.78
N THR A 370 -11.21 -4.76 4.02
CA THR A 370 -11.92 -4.33 5.24
C THR A 370 -11.39 -5.04 6.49
N THR A 371 -11.03 -6.32 6.40
CA THR A 371 -10.49 -7.09 7.54
C THR A 371 -9.12 -6.57 7.94
N VAL A 372 -8.20 -6.44 6.97
CA VAL A 372 -6.85 -5.89 7.19
C VAL A 372 -6.94 -4.49 7.76
N THR A 373 -7.76 -3.63 7.15
CA THR A 373 -7.93 -2.24 7.61
C THR A 373 -8.46 -2.18 9.03
N SER A 374 -9.46 -3.00 9.38
CA SER A 374 -10.05 -3.03 10.72
C SER A 374 -9.02 -3.45 11.79
N CYS A 375 -8.27 -4.52 11.54
CA CYS A 375 -7.26 -5.02 12.49
C CYS A 375 -6.13 -4.01 12.72
N LEU A 376 -5.62 -3.39 11.65
CA LEU A 376 -4.53 -2.42 11.75
C LEU A 376 -5.00 -1.10 12.39
N LEU A 377 -6.19 -0.59 12.05
CA LEU A 377 -6.76 0.62 12.66
C LEU A 377 -6.99 0.44 14.17
N LYS A 378 -7.44 -0.74 14.61
CA LYS A 378 -7.59 -1.07 16.04
C LYS A 378 -6.27 -0.91 16.80
N GLU A 379 -5.16 -1.41 16.25
CA GLU A 379 -3.86 -1.30 16.90
C GLU A 379 -3.31 0.13 16.87
N ILE A 380 -3.37 0.80 15.72
CA ILE A 380 -2.91 2.20 15.58
C ILE A 380 -3.72 3.15 16.48
N GLY A 381 -5.02 2.89 16.61
CA GLY A 381 -5.99 3.73 17.31
C GLY A 381 -6.36 3.29 18.71
N LYS A 382 -5.65 2.34 19.31
CA LYS A 382 -6.08 1.64 20.53
C LYS A 382 -6.49 2.57 21.67
N THR A 383 -5.68 3.59 21.95
CA THR A 383 -5.96 4.60 22.99
C THR A 383 -7.19 5.44 22.67
N PHE A 384 -7.32 5.88 21.42
CA PHE A 384 -8.50 6.62 20.96
C PHE A 384 -9.76 5.78 21.09
N LEU A 385 -9.69 4.52 20.63
CA LEU A 385 -10.80 3.59 20.62
C LEU A 385 -11.29 3.29 22.04
N ALA A 386 -10.38 3.05 22.98
CA ALA A 386 -10.73 2.89 24.40
C ALA A 386 -11.48 4.12 24.94
N ASN A 387 -11.00 5.32 24.66
CA ASN A 387 -11.59 6.57 25.15
C ASN A 387 -12.99 6.84 24.58
N ILE A 388 -13.20 6.64 23.28
CA ILE A 388 -14.51 6.86 22.66
C ILE A 388 -15.52 5.80 23.13
N VAL A 389 -15.11 4.52 23.22
CA VAL A 389 -15.97 3.44 23.70
C VAL A 389 -16.37 3.65 25.16
N LEU A 390 -15.46 4.14 26.02
CA LEU A 390 -15.80 4.53 27.39
C LEU A 390 -16.91 5.61 27.44
N LYS A 391 -16.83 6.63 26.58
CA LYS A 391 -17.88 7.67 26.48
C LYS A 391 -19.22 7.09 26.00
N LEU A 392 -19.20 6.22 25.00
CA LEU A 392 -20.41 5.58 24.48
C LEU A 392 -21.06 4.64 25.51
N ASN A 393 -20.24 3.88 26.25
CA ASN A 393 -20.70 3.03 27.35
C ASN A 393 -21.38 3.84 28.45
N ALA A 394 -20.87 5.03 28.78
CA ALA A 394 -21.50 5.90 29.77
C ALA A 394 -22.91 6.34 29.34
N ILE A 395 -23.13 6.62 28.05
CA ILE A 395 -24.45 6.97 27.51
C ILE A 395 -25.41 5.78 27.66
N VAL A 396 -24.99 4.59 27.24
CA VAL A 396 -25.81 3.37 27.31
C VAL A 396 -26.11 2.98 28.74
N ASN A 397 -25.13 2.98 29.64
CA ASN A 397 -25.34 2.56 31.03
C ASN A 397 -26.31 3.48 31.80
N ASN A 398 -26.38 4.76 31.43
CA ASN A 398 -27.32 5.69 32.03
C ASN A 398 -28.76 5.57 31.50
N THR A 399 -29.00 4.79 30.42
CA THR A 399 -30.27 4.78 29.67
C THR A 399 -30.81 3.39 29.28
N SER A 400 -29.99 2.34 29.34
CA SER A 400 -30.26 1.02 28.72
C SER A 400 -31.43 0.24 29.31
N ALA A 401 -31.80 0.47 30.57
CA ALA A 401 -32.91 -0.23 31.22
C ALA A 401 -34.28 0.06 30.59
N ASN A 402 -34.43 1.17 29.84
CA ASN A 402 -35.73 1.68 29.38
C ASN A 402 -36.08 1.35 27.92
N PHE A 403 -35.19 0.73 27.14
CA PHE A 403 -35.33 0.65 25.66
C PHE A 403 -35.17 -0.76 25.08
N GLN A 404 -35.45 -1.81 25.88
CA GLN A 404 -35.24 -3.21 25.50
C GLN A 404 -36.32 -3.81 24.58
N SER A 405 -37.47 -3.14 24.38
CA SER A 405 -38.54 -3.58 23.47
C SER A 405 -38.35 -3.05 22.04
N ASN A 406 -38.74 -3.85 21.05
CA ASN A 406 -38.77 -3.43 19.64
C ASN A 406 -39.85 -2.36 19.38
N ASP A 407 -40.88 -2.33 20.23
CA ASP A 407 -41.94 -1.34 20.19
C ASP A 407 -41.57 -0.18 21.13
N MET A 408 -41.66 1.04 20.61
CA MET A 408 -41.45 2.28 21.36
C MET A 408 -42.72 3.10 21.25
N ASP A 409 -43.24 3.57 22.38
CA ASP A 409 -44.22 4.65 22.34
C ASP A 409 -43.55 5.99 22.00
N MET A 410 -44.36 7.04 21.84
CA MET A 410 -43.87 8.36 21.45
C MET A 410 -43.00 9.01 22.54
N GLU A 411 -43.23 8.73 23.83
CA GLU A 411 -42.44 9.27 24.92
C GLU A 411 -41.05 8.60 24.97
N GLN A 412 -41.01 7.28 24.79
CA GLN A 412 -39.80 6.49 24.64
C GLN A 412 -39.02 6.89 23.40
N ALA A 413 -39.67 7.11 22.26
CA ALA A 413 -39.00 7.55 21.03
C ALA A 413 -38.38 8.95 21.18
N ILE A 414 -39.06 9.89 21.84
CA ILE A 414 -38.50 11.21 22.17
C ILE A 414 -37.31 11.06 23.14
N SER A 415 -37.45 10.26 24.18
CA SER A 415 -36.40 10.01 25.17
C SER A 415 -35.17 9.34 24.53
N PHE A 416 -35.36 8.37 23.63
CA PHE A 416 -34.28 7.77 22.86
C PHE A 416 -33.56 8.82 21.99
N ALA A 417 -34.31 9.64 21.26
CA ALA A 417 -33.73 10.68 20.40
C ALA A 417 -32.88 11.68 21.21
N GLN A 418 -33.37 12.11 22.36
CA GLN A 418 -32.74 13.15 23.20
C GLN A 418 -31.61 12.63 24.08
N ASN A 419 -31.77 11.45 24.69
CA ASN A 419 -30.88 10.96 25.73
C ASN A 419 -29.88 9.91 25.22
N VAL A 420 -30.10 9.34 24.04
CA VAL A 420 -29.25 8.28 23.47
C VAL A 420 -28.69 8.71 22.13
N PHE A 421 -29.54 8.96 21.13
CA PHE A 421 -29.12 9.24 19.76
C PHE A 421 -28.30 10.53 19.65
N HIS A 422 -28.83 11.68 20.07
CA HIS A 422 -28.10 12.95 20.00
C HIS A 422 -26.81 12.96 20.82
N PRO A 423 -26.78 12.48 22.08
CA PRO A 423 -25.55 12.39 22.85
C PRO A 423 -24.51 11.48 22.19
N THR A 424 -24.95 10.37 21.59
CA THR A 424 -24.06 9.47 20.84
C THR A 424 -23.48 10.16 19.61
N PHE A 425 -24.32 10.81 18.81
CA PHE A 425 -23.90 11.58 17.64
C PHE A 425 -22.88 12.66 18.04
N ASN A 426 -23.18 13.44 19.08
CA ASN A 426 -22.30 14.50 19.57
C ASN A 426 -20.98 13.93 20.12
N ALA A 427 -21.01 12.78 20.81
CA ALA A 427 -19.79 12.14 21.29
C ALA A 427 -18.88 11.71 20.13
N ILE A 428 -19.47 11.22 19.03
CA ILE A 428 -18.74 10.83 17.81
C ILE A 428 -18.17 12.06 17.11
N VAL A 429 -18.98 13.09 16.84
CA VAL A 429 -18.52 14.31 16.16
C VAL A 429 -17.43 15.02 16.95
N ASN A 430 -17.60 15.14 18.27
CA ASN A 430 -16.59 15.78 19.13
C ASN A 430 -15.31 14.94 19.28
N SER A 431 -15.35 13.65 18.89
CA SER A 431 -14.18 12.78 19.01
C SER A 431 -13.06 13.11 18.03
N VAL A 432 -13.39 13.75 16.91
CA VAL A 432 -12.45 14.05 15.82
C VAL A 432 -11.29 14.95 16.26
N SER A 433 -11.52 15.78 17.29
CA SER A 433 -10.50 16.67 17.86
C SER A 433 -9.32 15.96 18.52
N TYR A 434 -9.50 14.71 18.97
CA TYR A 434 -8.45 13.89 19.59
C TYR A 434 -8.19 12.59 18.82
N LEU A 435 -8.66 12.48 17.58
CA LEU A 435 -8.35 11.37 16.69
C LEU A 435 -6.87 11.46 16.23
N PRO A 436 -6.06 10.40 16.35
CA PRO A 436 -4.67 10.43 15.93
C PRO A 436 -4.49 10.73 14.44
N ASN A 437 -3.54 11.62 14.12
CA ASN A 437 -3.16 11.94 12.74
C ASN A 437 -2.87 10.73 11.84
N PRO A 438 -2.26 9.63 12.34
CA PRO A 438 -2.09 8.43 11.54
C PRO A 438 -3.40 7.85 10.99
N ILE A 439 -4.47 7.87 11.79
CA ILE A 439 -5.78 7.39 11.36
C ILE A 439 -6.40 8.37 10.36
N LYS A 440 -6.31 9.68 10.63
CA LYS A 440 -6.80 10.70 9.70
C LYS A 440 -6.16 10.58 8.33
N SER A 441 -4.86 10.31 8.29
CA SER A 441 -4.08 10.13 7.05
C SER A 441 -4.51 8.87 6.29
N ILE A 442 -4.78 7.76 6.99
CA ILE A 442 -5.32 6.54 6.37
C ILE A 442 -6.72 6.82 5.79
N LEU A 443 -7.60 7.45 6.56
CA LEU A 443 -8.94 7.84 6.09
C LEU A 443 -8.86 8.76 4.86
N ARG A 444 -7.94 9.74 4.86
CA ARG A 444 -7.67 10.62 3.72
C ARG A 444 -7.25 9.83 2.47
N CYS A 445 -6.38 8.81 2.60
CA CYS A 445 -6.00 7.96 1.47
C CYS A 445 -7.22 7.26 0.84
N PHE A 446 -8.11 6.69 1.65
CA PHE A 446 -9.36 6.10 1.16
C PHE A 446 -10.28 7.14 0.51
N PHE A 447 -10.41 8.33 1.12
CA PHE A 447 -11.24 9.41 0.59
C PHE A 447 -10.79 9.84 -0.80
N ILE A 448 -9.50 10.14 -0.99
CA ILE A 448 -8.97 10.65 -2.26
C ILE A 448 -9.07 9.58 -3.35
N ARG A 449 -8.74 8.33 -3.01
CA ARG A 449 -8.86 7.23 -3.97
C ARG A 449 -10.32 7.03 -4.38
N ALA A 450 -11.26 7.03 -3.43
CA ALA A 450 -12.68 6.99 -3.77
C ALA A 450 -13.10 8.20 -4.62
N LEU A 451 -12.67 9.42 -4.29
CA LEU A 451 -12.97 10.64 -5.05
C LEU A 451 -12.50 10.55 -6.50
N ASN A 452 -11.37 9.88 -6.74
CA ASN A 452 -10.80 9.78 -8.08
C ASN A 452 -11.49 8.75 -8.98
N HIS A 453 -12.16 7.75 -8.40
CA HIS A 453 -12.81 6.68 -9.16
C HIS A 453 -14.34 6.74 -9.14
N CYS A 454 -14.95 7.28 -8.09
CA CYS A 454 -16.40 7.49 -7.94
C CYS A 454 -16.77 8.95 -8.27
N VAL A 455 -16.45 9.38 -9.50
CA VAL A 455 -16.72 10.75 -9.96
C VAL A 455 -18.22 10.99 -10.01
N ASN A 456 -18.68 12.08 -9.40
CA ASN A 456 -20.11 12.45 -9.30
C ASN A 456 -20.98 11.42 -8.55
N GLU A 457 -20.40 10.73 -7.56
CA GLU A 457 -21.12 9.79 -6.71
C GLU A 457 -20.95 10.13 -5.22
N VAL A 458 -21.77 9.49 -4.39
CA VAL A 458 -21.76 9.64 -2.92
C VAL A 458 -20.67 8.80 -2.24
N GLY A 459 -20.05 7.89 -3.00
CA GLY A 459 -19.05 6.94 -2.54
C GLY A 459 -17.91 7.56 -1.70
N PRO A 460 -17.30 8.69 -2.11
CA PRO A 460 -16.24 9.33 -1.34
C PRO A 460 -16.69 9.85 0.04
N ILE A 461 -17.97 10.23 0.19
CA ILE A 461 -18.51 10.60 1.51
C ILE A 461 -18.75 9.36 2.36
N ILE A 462 -19.28 8.30 1.75
CA ILE A 462 -19.72 7.07 2.43
C ILE A 462 -18.55 6.19 2.88
N VAL A 463 -17.41 6.21 2.18
CA VAL A 463 -16.24 5.38 2.51
C VAL A 463 -15.71 5.68 3.93
N ILE A 464 -15.77 6.94 4.34
CA ILE A 464 -15.23 7.41 5.62
C ILE A 464 -16.03 6.93 6.83
N PRO A 465 -17.36 7.13 6.94
CA PRO A 465 -18.15 6.60 8.04
C PRO A 465 -18.15 5.06 8.04
N ASN A 466 -18.06 4.40 6.87
CA ASN A 466 -17.93 2.94 6.84
C ASN A 466 -16.62 2.48 7.49
N LEU A 467 -15.49 3.13 7.19
CA LEU A 467 -14.23 2.81 7.82
C LEU A 467 -14.20 3.21 9.31
N PHE A 468 -14.54 4.46 9.61
CA PHE A 468 -14.42 5.02 10.94
C PHE A 468 -15.42 4.44 11.94
N LEU A 469 -16.69 4.30 11.55
CA LEU A 469 -17.74 3.84 12.45
C LEU A 469 -17.98 2.33 12.32
N LEU A 470 -18.30 1.86 11.11
CA LEU A 470 -18.72 0.47 10.90
C LEU A 470 -17.56 -0.53 11.07
N ARG A 471 -16.31 -0.15 10.77
CA ARG A 471 -15.14 -1.04 10.82
C ARG A 471 -14.21 -0.82 12.03
N PHE A 472 -14.33 0.32 12.71
CA PHE A 472 -13.42 0.68 13.80
C PHE A 472 -14.15 0.91 15.14
N VAL A 473 -15.04 1.91 15.23
CA VAL A 473 -15.68 2.26 16.52
C VAL A 473 -16.78 1.28 16.95
N PHE A 474 -17.78 1.01 16.09
CA PHE A 474 -18.94 0.20 16.46
C PHE A 474 -18.65 -1.28 16.71
N PRO A 475 -17.73 -1.94 15.99
CA PRO A 475 -17.35 -3.32 16.31
C PRO A 475 -16.85 -3.49 17.74
N GLU A 476 -15.98 -2.59 18.21
CA GLU A 476 -15.44 -2.62 19.57
C GLU A 476 -16.52 -2.28 20.60
N PHE A 477 -17.33 -1.26 20.33
CA PHE A 477 -18.46 -0.90 21.19
C PHE A 477 -19.45 -2.06 21.36
N THR A 478 -19.75 -2.79 20.28
CA THR A 478 -20.63 -3.96 20.31
C THR A 478 -19.98 -5.13 21.06
N ALA A 479 -18.68 -5.37 20.86
CA ALA A 479 -17.94 -6.47 21.49
C ALA A 479 -17.89 -6.34 23.03
N GLN A 480 -17.82 -5.12 23.56
CA GLN A 480 -17.81 -4.85 25.00
C GLN A 480 -19.20 -4.93 25.66
N ASN A 481 -20.27 -4.96 24.87
CA ASN A 481 -21.65 -4.88 25.35
C ASN A 481 -22.55 -5.99 24.76
N LYS A 482 -22.05 -7.22 24.74
CA LYS A 482 -22.77 -8.37 24.15
C LYS A 482 -24.19 -8.55 24.69
N GLU A 483 -24.41 -8.22 25.96
CA GLU A 483 -25.72 -8.32 26.61
C GLU A 483 -26.76 -7.31 26.05
N ASN A 484 -26.30 -6.18 25.50
CA ASN A 484 -27.13 -5.10 24.94
C ASN A 484 -27.05 -5.02 23.40
N MET A 485 -26.64 -6.10 22.72
CA MET A 485 -26.31 -6.09 21.30
C MET A 485 -27.42 -5.53 20.40
N LYS A 486 -28.70 -5.88 20.65
CA LYS A 486 -29.84 -5.36 19.86
C LYS A 486 -29.99 -3.84 19.98
N PHE A 487 -29.86 -3.32 21.20
CA PHE A 487 -29.96 -1.89 21.47
C PHE A 487 -28.80 -1.12 20.82
N ILE A 488 -27.58 -1.62 20.95
CA ILE A 488 -26.39 -1.03 20.31
C ILE A 488 -26.47 -1.10 18.79
N SER A 489 -27.00 -2.18 18.23
CA SER A 489 -27.24 -2.29 16.78
C SER A 489 -28.20 -1.20 16.29
N LYS A 490 -29.26 -0.91 17.07
CA LYS A 490 -30.21 0.16 16.76
C LYS A 490 -29.59 1.56 16.84
N ILE A 491 -28.75 1.82 17.84
CA ILE A 491 -27.98 3.07 17.95
C ILE A 491 -27.04 3.19 16.74
N SER A 492 -26.24 2.16 16.48
CA SER A 492 -25.26 2.15 15.39
C SER A 492 -25.94 2.38 14.04
N GLN A 493 -27.05 1.69 13.77
CA GLN A 493 -27.83 1.88 12.54
C GLN A 493 -28.42 3.30 12.44
N SER A 494 -28.96 3.84 13.54
CA SER A 494 -29.51 5.20 13.57
C SER A 494 -28.45 6.24 13.23
N ILE A 495 -27.23 6.08 13.78
CA ILE A 495 -26.10 6.96 13.49
C ILE A 495 -25.63 6.80 12.04
N MET A 496 -25.47 5.57 11.54
CA MET A 496 -25.07 5.32 10.16
C MET A 496 -26.06 5.92 9.16
N ASN A 497 -27.37 5.88 9.44
CA ASN A 497 -28.38 6.51 8.60
C ASN A 497 -28.13 8.01 8.41
N VAL A 498 -27.71 8.73 9.47
CA VAL A 498 -27.35 10.16 9.35
C VAL A 498 -26.23 10.37 8.34
N PHE A 499 -25.19 9.55 8.41
CA PHE A 499 -24.03 9.62 7.51
C PHE A 499 -24.33 9.18 6.08
N TYR A 500 -25.41 8.42 5.87
CA TYR A 500 -25.94 8.09 4.56
C TYR A 500 -26.99 9.10 4.07
N PHE A 501 -27.21 10.20 4.79
CA PHE A 501 -28.26 11.18 4.50
C PHE A 501 -29.67 10.55 4.43
N HIS A 502 -29.90 9.61 5.34
CA HIS A 502 -31.17 8.92 5.51
C HIS A 502 -31.74 9.17 6.91
N GLY A 503 -33.07 9.13 7.02
CA GLY A 503 -33.77 9.14 8.31
C GLY A 503 -33.86 7.74 8.92
N TRP A 504 -34.58 7.64 10.03
CA TRP A 504 -35.19 6.38 10.44
C TRP A 504 -36.23 5.96 9.41
N GLU A 505 -36.12 4.72 8.91
CA GLU A 505 -36.96 4.15 7.85
C GLU A 505 -38.09 3.29 8.43
N ALA A 506 -39.27 3.32 7.82
CA ALA A 506 -40.48 2.64 8.33
C ALA A 506 -40.41 1.11 8.31
N ASP A 507 -39.56 0.52 7.47
CA ASP A 507 -39.32 -0.93 7.39
C ASP A 507 -38.32 -1.44 8.44
N ARG A 508 -37.54 -0.55 9.06
CA ARG A 508 -36.40 -0.90 9.94
C ARG A 508 -36.42 -0.25 11.31
N SER A 509 -37.27 0.75 11.52
CA SER A 509 -37.37 1.53 12.76
C SER A 509 -38.82 1.62 13.25
N PRO A 510 -39.05 1.73 14.57
CA PRO A 510 -40.39 2.02 15.10
C PRO A 510 -41.03 3.24 14.43
N PRO A 511 -42.34 3.18 14.11
CA PRO A 511 -43.05 4.29 13.46
C PRO A 511 -42.91 5.63 14.18
N GLU A 512 -42.84 5.60 15.50
CA GLU A 512 -42.69 6.76 16.39
C GLU A 512 -41.35 7.46 16.18
N LEU A 513 -40.26 6.71 15.94
CA LEU A 513 -38.97 7.30 15.59
C LEU A 513 -39.01 7.91 14.19
N VAL A 514 -39.65 7.28 13.21
CA VAL A 514 -39.76 7.82 11.84
C VAL A 514 -40.41 9.21 11.82
N LYS A 515 -41.44 9.41 12.65
CA LYS A 515 -42.13 10.71 12.81
C LYS A 515 -41.22 11.83 13.36
N LEU A 516 -40.07 11.48 13.93
CA LEU A 516 -39.14 12.42 14.55
C LEU A 516 -37.96 12.84 13.66
N ASN A 517 -37.87 12.32 12.42
CA ASN A 517 -36.77 12.60 11.50
C ASN A 517 -36.54 14.10 11.25
N GLU A 518 -37.61 14.86 10.97
CA GLU A 518 -37.52 16.31 10.70
C GLU A 518 -36.93 17.09 11.87
N LYS A 519 -37.20 16.64 13.10
CA LYS A 519 -36.77 17.35 14.31
C LYS A 519 -35.36 17.01 14.74
N TYR A 520 -34.94 15.75 14.61
CA TYR A 520 -33.70 15.28 15.23
C TYR A 520 -32.66 14.75 14.23
N VAL A 521 -33.05 14.27 13.05
CA VAL A 521 -32.12 13.66 12.09
C VAL A 521 -31.73 14.62 10.97
N TYR A 522 -32.71 15.15 10.23
CA TYR A 522 -32.45 16.02 9.07
C TYR A 522 -31.63 17.29 9.39
N PRO A 523 -31.80 17.94 10.56
CA PRO A 523 -30.94 19.08 10.92
C PRO A 523 -29.45 18.74 11.03
N LEU A 524 -29.09 17.45 11.20
CA LEU A 524 -27.71 17.02 11.33
C LEU A 524 -27.00 16.86 9.98
N PHE A 525 -27.73 16.73 8.87
CA PHE A 525 -27.15 16.48 7.54
C PHE A 525 -26.16 17.57 7.12
N ALA A 526 -26.45 18.84 7.42
CA ALA A 526 -25.57 19.96 7.11
C ALA A 526 -24.21 19.90 7.83
N SER A 527 -24.10 19.14 8.93
CA SER A 527 -22.85 18.98 9.68
C SER A 527 -21.93 17.88 9.14
N ILE A 528 -22.46 16.98 8.30
CA ILE A 528 -21.73 15.81 7.83
C ILE A 528 -20.53 16.17 6.95
N PRO A 529 -20.63 17.07 5.94
CA PRO A 529 -19.48 17.44 5.12
C PRO A 529 -18.28 17.94 5.96
N LYS A 530 -18.55 18.82 6.92
CA LYS A 530 -17.53 19.35 7.84
C LYS A 530 -16.92 18.26 8.72
N PHE A 531 -17.74 17.33 9.23
CA PHE A 531 -17.23 16.20 10.00
C PHE A 531 -16.28 15.31 9.17
N ILE A 532 -16.63 15.03 7.91
CA ILE A 532 -15.77 14.26 7.00
C ILE A 532 -14.45 15.01 6.74
N GLN A 533 -14.51 16.31 6.49
CA GLN A 533 -13.34 17.17 6.32
C GLN A 533 -12.42 17.13 7.56
N ASP A 534 -12.99 17.26 8.77
CA ASP A 534 -12.23 17.23 10.02
C ASP A 534 -11.57 15.86 10.27
N LEU A 535 -12.18 14.77 9.78
CA LEU A 535 -11.65 13.40 9.86
C LEU A 535 -10.47 13.15 8.92
N ILE A 536 -10.43 13.81 7.76
CA ILE A 536 -9.35 13.65 6.77
C ILE A 536 -8.28 14.74 6.86
N THR A 537 -8.50 15.79 7.64
CA THR A 537 -7.55 16.88 7.84
C THR A 537 -6.48 16.50 8.87
N VAL A 538 -5.23 16.47 8.44
CA VAL A 538 -4.05 16.11 9.25
C VAL A 538 -3.38 17.40 9.75
N SER A 539 -3.05 17.49 11.04
CA SER A 539 -2.32 18.64 11.57
C SER A 539 -0.81 18.52 11.32
N ASP A 540 -0.13 19.64 11.07
CA ASP A 540 1.30 19.66 10.72
C ASP A 540 2.28 19.28 11.85
N ASN A 541 1.78 19.18 13.09
CA ASN A 541 2.62 19.10 14.30
C ASN A 541 2.92 17.69 14.78
N ASP A 542 2.22 16.65 14.32
CA ASP A 542 2.46 15.27 14.75
C ASP A 542 3.00 14.43 13.59
N LEU A 543 4.31 14.56 13.34
CA LEU A 543 5.07 13.49 12.70
C LEU A 543 4.89 12.24 13.55
N LEU A 544 4.56 11.11 12.93
CA LEU A 544 4.43 9.79 13.55
C LEU A 544 5.43 9.66 14.71
N GLY A 545 4.94 9.73 15.96
CA GLY A 545 5.66 9.13 17.06
C GLY A 545 5.96 7.68 16.66
N PRO A 546 7.12 7.11 17.05
CA PRO A 546 7.49 5.77 16.64
C PRO A 546 6.32 4.84 16.91
N ILE A 547 5.81 4.20 15.85
CA ILE A 547 4.84 3.13 15.98
C ILE A 547 5.49 2.14 16.96
N PRO A 548 4.82 1.79 18.08
CA PRO A 548 5.45 1.00 19.11
C PRO A 548 5.89 -0.34 18.51
N CYS A 549 7.19 -0.52 18.36
CA CYS A 549 7.77 -1.84 18.20
C CYS A 549 7.41 -2.62 19.47
N PRO A 550 6.70 -3.74 19.39
CA PRO A 550 6.59 -4.65 20.50
C PRO A 550 8.01 -5.10 20.82
N GLY A 551 8.38 -5.00 22.09
CA GLY A 551 9.53 -5.74 22.59
C GLY A 551 9.37 -7.21 22.22
N ASP A 552 10.42 -7.80 21.66
CA ASP A 552 10.64 -9.22 21.43
C ASP A 552 9.37 -10.07 21.23
N ILE A 553 8.58 -9.82 20.18
CA ILE A 553 7.67 -10.88 19.73
C ILE A 553 8.55 -11.92 19.02
N LYS A 554 8.91 -12.99 19.74
CA LYS A 554 9.51 -14.19 19.14
C LYS A 554 8.46 -14.88 18.24
N ILE A 555 8.30 -14.38 17.03
CA ILE A 555 7.50 -15.00 15.98
C ILE A 555 8.44 -15.70 15.01
N ASN A 556 8.08 -16.92 14.60
CA ASN A 556 8.75 -17.62 13.52
C ASN A 556 8.42 -16.95 12.18
N LEU A 557 9.32 -16.11 11.67
CA LEU A 557 9.14 -15.39 10.40
C LEU A 557 8.94 -16.36 9.21
N ILE A 558 9.54 -17.56 9.28
CA ILE A 558 9.43 -18.57 8.21
C ILE A 558 7.98 -18.98 7.99
N ASP A 559 7.22 -19.23 9.06
CA ASP A 559 5.82 -19.69 8.95
C ASP A 559 4.93 -18.65 8.28
N TYR A 560 5.18 -17.37 8.56
CA TYR A 560 4.40 -16.26 8.01
C TYR A 560 4.73 -16.01 6.53
N PHE A 561 6.02 -16.00 6.18
CA PHE A 561 6.49 -15.62 4.84
C PHE A 561 6.62 -16.78 3.87
N SER A 562 6.72 -18.03 4.31
CA SER A 562 6.92 -19.19 3.43
C SER A 562 5.91 -19.29 2.28
N PRO A 563 4.59 -19.18 2.52
CA PRO A 563 3.63 -19.24 1.41
C PRO A 563 3.76 -18.07 0.43
N ALA A 564 4.19 -16.89 0.92
CA ALA A 564 4.42 -15.72 0.10
C ALA A 564 5.67 -15.89 -0.77
N ALA A 565 6.74 -16.39 -0.16
CA ALA A 565 8.00 -16.68 -0.81
C ALA A 565 7.84 -17.77 -1.89
N GLU A 566 7.06 -18.81 -1.62
CA GLU A 566 6.77 -19.89 -2.58
C GLU A 566 6.03 -19.37 -3.82
N ARG A 567 5.08 -18.45 -3.63
CA ARG A 567 4.33 -17.80 -4.71
C ARG A 567 5.17 -16.81 -5.48
N PHE A 568 5.92 -15.96 -4.79
CA PHE A 568 6.80 -14.98 -5.42
C PHE A 568 7.84 -15.67 -6.32
N THR A 569 8.37 -16.81 -5.88
CA THR A 569 9.29 -17.63 -6.66
C THR A 569 8.62 -18.44 -7.77
N SER A 570 7.30 -18.59 -7.77
CA SER A 570 6.55 -19.25 -8.85
C SER A 570 5.99 -18.29 -9.90
N LEU A 571 5.96 -16.98 -9.60
CA LEU A 571 5.78 -15.97 -10.62
C LEU A 571 7.00 -16.07 -11.53
N ASN A 572 6.83 -16.69 -12.70
CA ASN A 572 7.88 -16.85 -13.70
C ASN A 572 8.12 -15.49 -14.36
N LEU A 573 8.73 -14.58 -13.60
CA LEU A 573 8.89 -13.17 -13.95
C LEU A 573 9.92 -13.06 -15.09
N GLU A 574 9.47 -13.10 -16.34
CA GLU A 574 10.31 -12.87 -17.55
C GLU A 574 11.10 -11.55 -17.44
N SER A 575 10.58 -10.57 -16.70
CA SER A 575 11.39 -9.54 -16.07
C SER A 575 10.82 -9.20 -14.69
N ALA A 576 11.56 -9.57 -13.64
CA ALA A 576 11.26 -9.20 -12.26
C ALA A 576 10.92 -7.72 -12.05
N ASN A 577 11.47 -6.85 -12.90
CA ASN A 577 11.30 -5.41 -12.85
C ASN A 577 9.96 -4.91 -13.43
N SER A 578 9.24 -5.69 -14.24
CA SER A 578 7.99 -5.24 -14.88
C SER A 578 6.83 -5.05 -13.90
N TYR A 579 6.66 -5.97 -12.95
CA TYR A 579 5.67 -5.84 -11.86
C TYR A 579 6.08 -4.83 -10.79
N VAL A 580 7.38 -4.56 -10.65
CA VAL A 580 7.92 -3.56 -9.72
C VAL A 580 7.73 -2.14 -10.26
N GLN A 581 7.44 -1.96 -11.56
CA GLN A 581 7.13 -0.65 -12.14
C GLN A 581 5.72 -0.13 -11.76
N ASP A 582 4.86 -0.97 -11.18
CA ASP A 582 3.61 -0.59 -10.51
C ASP A 582 3.80 -0.49 -8.98
N SER A 583 4.95 0.05 -8.53
CA SER A 583 5.41 0.10 -7.13
C SER A 583 4.57 0.97 -6.20
N PHE A 584 4.86 0.84 -4.89
CA PHE A 584 4.54 1.85 -3.87
C PHE A 584 4.77 3.28 -4.29
N ASP A 585 5.88 3.50 -4.98
CA ASP A 585 6.26 4.84 -5.40
C ASP A 585 5.31 5.31 -6.49
N LEU A 586 4.96 4.43 -7.44
CA LEU A 586 3.98 4.73 -8.47
C LEU A 586 2.63 5.14 -7.85
N VAL A 587 2.08 4.33 -6.96
CA VAL A 587 0.78 4.62 -6.33
C VAL A 587 0.87 5.87 -5.45
N SER A 588 1.96 6.05 -4.70
CA SER A 588 2.10 7.20 -3.81
C SER A 588 2.29 8.51 -4.56
N ILE A 589 3.10 8.54 -5.61
CA ILE A 589 3.32 9.73 -6.45
C ILE A 589 2.05 10.05 -7.24
N THR A 590 1.33 9.04 -7.72
CA THR A 590 0.03 9.25 -8.38
C THR A 590 -0.93 9.97 -7.44
N GLN A 591 -1.02 9.53 -6.17
CA GLN A 591 -1.83 10.22 -5.18
C GLN A 591 -1.36 11.66 -4.95
N MET A 592 -0.04 11.86 -4.86
CA MET A 592 0.55 13.19 -4.65
C MET A 592 0.17 14.16 -5.77
N ILE A 593 0.25 13.74 -7.04
CA ILE A 593 -0.17 14.55 -8.19
C ILE A 593 -1.66 14.89 -8.09
N GLU A 594 -2.50 13.90 -7.80
CA GLU A 594 -3.95 14.08 -7.71
C GLU A 594 -4.34 15.02 -6.56
N GLU A 595 -3.76 14.86 -5.37
CA GLU A 595 -3.99 15.73 -4.20
C GLU A 595 -3.54 17.18 -4.44
N SER A 596 -2.48 17.37 -5.21
CA SER A 596 -1.97 18.71 -5.55
C SER A 596 -2.80 19.39 -6.63
N THR A 597 -3.51 18.60 -7.44
CA THR A 597 -4.33 19.08 -8.56
C THR A 597 -5.75 19.42 -8.12
N PHE A 598 -6.36 18.58 -7.28
CA PHE A 598 -7.74 18.74 -6.86
C PHE A 598 -7.85 19.46 -5.50
N ASP A 599 -8.86 20.30 -5.36
CA ASP A 599 -9.20 20.91 -4.08
C ASP A 599 -10.11 19.96 -3.31
N ILE A 600 -9.50 19.22 -2.37
CA ILE A 600 -10.18 18.26 -1.50
C ILE A 600 -11.19 18.99 -0.59
N HIS A 601 -10.88 20.21 -0.14
CA HIS A 601 -11.74 20.95 0.78
C HIS A 601 -13.00 21.46 0.09
N GLU A 602 -12.86 22.11 -1.07
CA GLU A 602 -14.02 22.55 -1.85
C GLU A 602 -14.85 21.34 -2.36
N SER A 603 -14.20 20.22 -2.67
CA SER A 603 -14.90 18.99 -3.07
C SER A 603 -15.75 18.41 -1.93
N CYS A 604 -15.33 18.55 -0.67
CA CYS A 604 -16.16 18.18 0.48
C CYS A 604 -17.36 19.11 0.68
N GLU A 605 -17.21 20.40 0.41
CA GLU A 605 -18.28 21.40 0.60
C GLU A 605 -19.30 21.41 -0.57
N GLY A 606 -18.89 20.96 -1.76
CA GLY A 606 -19.70 20.92 -2.98
C GLY A 606 -20.77 19.83 -3.04
N VAL A 607 -21.28 19.34 -1.91
CA VAL A 607 -22.35 18.32 -1.88
C VAL A 607 -23.65 18.91 -2.40
N VAL A 608 -24.05 18.49 -3.60
CA VAL A 608 -25.32 18.92 -4.21
C VAL A 608 -26.42 17.94 -3.83
N PHE A 609 -27.46 18.44 -3.17
CA PHE A 609 -28.71 17.72 -2.94
C PHE A 609 -29.63 17.99 -4.13
N GLU A 610 -29.66 17.06 -5.08
CA GLU A 610 -30.75 16.99 -6.08
C GLU A 610 -31.97 16.29 -5.49
#